data_AF-A0A7C0Y321-F1
#
_entry.id   AF-A0A7C0Y321-F1
#
_cell.length_a   1.000
_cell.length_b   1.000
_cell.length_c   1.000
_cell.angle_alpha   90.00
_cell.angle_beta   90.00
_cell.angle_gamma   90.00
#
_symmetry.space_group_name_H-M   'P 1'
#
loop_
_entity.id
_entity.type
_entity.pdbx_description
1 polymer ?
#
loop_
_entity_poly.entity_id
_entity_poly.type
_entity_poly.pdbx_seq_one_letter_code
_entity_poly.pdbx_strand_id
1 'polypeptide(L)'
;MSDRNRYGTWILLGITVVLLALCWGESSRVQSQPLSQPLSELAEWSTPVSLSFPGGFSWFPDLTVDPTGSVHVVWCLTIPLEGRRGLREQVAYARLRDTEWTSPNDIVPISPDIVRNAIASDARGNLHLIFGGSVYERGLSLYHQRAFMDDAWSAQAWSAPHLLNQGISYMGDIAIDTHNTIHVIYDDAIYRDDTGDAGWVVADIFYRRSDDGGAHWSRPIDIFPSPDTGSARLALEIDSRDTLHVTWDEGWDRLSGEGKPMFGGYTYSTDGGETWAPTTIITHPDSTVAQLTVGSDGQGGVILVWRTTSQDEIFYQWSSDGGRSWGEPAALPAVFARPWQTPFDMYDMATDSAGNIHLLVVGREILDRNAELGIYHLVWDGSDWSRPTKVFSAVGSFPEYPRLVVHAGNQLHAAWFTREGDIWDSTADRKVWYAEGQLDTPEQPVTLLPTFTPVPSTPTPTPYPTPTLFPTAHLGNTGLPNGLRTDHDDVLRLALALSPVVVLILGIAILRKRWGRWR
;
A
#
# COMPACT_ATOMS: atom_id res chain seq x y z
N MET A 1 -60.35 -4.27 -55.58
CA MET A 1 -60.72 -5.67 -55.27
C MET A 1 -60.54 -5.84 -53.77
N SER A 2 -61.33 -5.20 -52.91
CA SER A 2 -62.76 -5.33 -52.62
C SER A 2 -63.20 -6.75 -52.26
N ASP A 3 -63.95 -6.79 -51.16
CA ASP A 3 -64.90 -7.81 -50.74
C ASP A 3 -64.31 -9.00 -49.97
N ARG A 4 -64.86 -9.44 -48.83
CA ARG A 4 -66.15 -9.12 -48.19
C ARG A 4 -66.15 -9.77 -46.80
N ASN A 5 -66.63 -9.06 -45.78
CA ASN A 5 -67.93 -9.27 -45.10
C ASN A 5 -68.09 -10.61 -44.38
N ARG A 6 -68.81 -10.74 -43.26
CA ARG A 6 -69.50 -9.87 -42.28
C ARG A 6 -70.29 -10.89 -41.43
N TYR A 7 -70.76 -10.44 -40.25
CA TYR A 7 -71.93 -10.97 -39.52
C TYR A 7 -71.75 -12.34 -38.84
N GLY A 8 -72.26 -12.61 -37.64
CA GLY A 8 -73.11 -11.84 -36.74
C GLY A 8 -73.80 -12.80 -35.76
N THR A 9 -73.67 -12.49 -34.46
CA THR A 9 -74.73 -12.53 -33.42
C THR A 9 -75.32 -13.86 -32.90
N TRP A 10 -75.75 -13.80 -31.63
CA TRP A 10 -76.61 -14.67 -30.79
C TRP A 10 -75.86 -15.64 -29.83
N ILE A 11 -76.18 -15.85 -28.54
CA ILE A 11 -76.91 -15.19 -27.42
C ILE A 11 -76.68 -16.09 -26.15
N LEU A 12 -76.58 -15.49 -24.94
CA LEU A 12 -76.81 -15.98 -23.53
C LEU A 12 -76.44 -17.43 -23.11
N LEU A 13 -75.78 -17.72 -21.98
CA LEU A 13 -76.22 -17.50 -20.58
C LEU A 13 -75.09 -17.94 -19.59
N GLY A 14 -74.89 -17.29 -18.43
CA GLY A 14 -74.23 -17.91 -17.25
C GLY A 14 -73.17 -17.10 -16.46
N ILE A 15 -73.65 -16.26 -15.55
CA ILE A 15 -73.02 -15.57 -14.40
C ILE A 15 -71.96 -16.48 -13.69
N THR A 16 -70.74 -16.11 -13.23
CA THR A 16 -70.39 -15.13 -12.16
C THR A 16 -68.86 -15.09 -11.88
N VAL A 17 -68.38 -13.93 -11.39
CA VAL A 17 -67.22 -13.69 -10.47
C VAL A 17 -65.81 -13.43 -11.06
N VAL A 18 -65.50 -12.12 -11.16
CA VAL A 18 -64.33 -11.37 -10.61
C VAL A 18 -62.91 -11.77 -11.06
N LEU A 19 -62.34 -10.93 -11.95
CA LEU A 19 -60.99 -10.32 -11.91
C LEU A 19 -60.52 -10.03 -13.34
N LEU A 20 -60.46 -8.75 -13.73
CA LEU A 20 -59.50 -8.15 -14.68
C LEU A 20 -60.00 -6.75 -15.10
N ALA A 21 -59.59 -5.74 -14.34
CA ALA A 21 -59.60 -4.35 -14.77
C ALA A 21 -58.44 -3.60 -14.11
N LEU A 22 -57.21 -3.99 -14.45
CA LEU A 22 -56.02 -3.17 -14.21
C LEU A 22 -55.09 -3.34 -15.41
N CYS A 23 -55.35 -2.57 -16.46
CA CYS A 23 -54.33 -2.18 -17.42
C CYS A 23 -54.11 -0.68 -17.26
N TRP A 24 -52.81 -0.33 -17.26
CA TRP A 24 -52.21 1.00 -17.35
C TRP A 24 -51.94 1.73 -16.03
N GLY A 25 -50.65 1.81 -15.71
CA GLY A 25 -50.11 2.87 -14.85
C GLY A 25 -49.18 2.39 -13.74
N GLU A 26 -48.13 1.63 -14.04
CA GLU A 26 -46.98 1.51 -13.12
C GLU A 26 -45.72 1.98 -13.84
N SER A 27 -45.60 3.31 -13.93
CA SER A 27 -44.29 3.94 -13.72
C SER A 27 -43.78 3.46 -12.36
N SER A 28 -42.65 2.78 -12.33
CA SER A 28 -41.91 2.48 -11.10
C SER A 28 -41.66 3.80 -10.36
N ARG A 29 -42.53 4.10 -9.38
CA ARG A 29 -42.23 5.08 -8.35
C ARG A 29 -41.04 4.49 -7.61
N VAL A 30 -39.86 5.08 -7.82
CA VAL A 30 -38.80 5.03 -6.82
C VAL A 30 -39.44 5.60 -5.56
N GLN A 31 -39.81 4.71 -4.64
CA GLN A 31 -40.21 5.10 -3.31
C GLN A 31 -38.93 5.66 -2.68
N SER A 32 -38.82 6.98 -2.65
CA SER A 32 -37.84 7.65 -1.80
C SER A 32 -38.18 7.24 -0.36
N GLN A 33 -37.46 6.26 0.18
CA GLN A 33 -37.51 6.00 1.61
C GLN A 33 -37.10 7.30 2.31
N PRO A 34 -37.87 7.77 3.30
CA PRO A 34 -37.43 8.89 4.11
C PRO A 34 -36.19 8.45 4.89
N LEU A 35 -35.04 9.03 4.56
CA LEU A 35 -33.82 8.91 5.34
C LEU A 35 -34.13 9.40 6.76
N SER A 36 -34.08 8.50 7.74
CA SER A 36 -34.18 8.85 9.15
C SER A 36 -32.93 9.63 9.58
N GLN A 37 -33.15 10.75 10.26
CA GLN A 37 -32.19 11.38 11.18
C GLN A 37 -32.86 11.39 12.57
N PRO A 38 -32.09 11.33 13.68
CA PRO A 38 -30.75 11.89 13.82
C PRO A 38 -29.69 10.81 14.09
N LEU A 39 -28.66 10.75 13.23
CA LEU A 39 -27.35 10.32 13.70
C LEU A 39 -26.91 11.36 14.74
N SER A 40 -26.33 10.92 15.86
CA SER A 40 -25.41 11.77 16.64
C SER A 40 -24.51 12.52 15.67
N GLU A 41 -24.25 13.79 15.94
CA GLU A 41 -23.75 14.74 14.94
C GLU A 41 -22.55 14.15 14.17
N LEU A 42 -22.67 14.13 12.84
CA LEU A 42 -21.57 13.77 11.95
C LEU A 42 -20.35 14.61 12.37
N ALA A 43 -19.17 13.99 12.44
CA ALA A 43 -17.96 14.68 12.88
C ALA A 43 -17.85 16.07 12.26
N GLU A 44 -17.76 17.10 13.10
CA GLU A 44 -17.44 18.45 12.64
C GLU A 44 -15.95 18.46 12.29
N TRP A 45 -15.65 18.34 11.00
CA TRP A 45 -14.30 18.39 10.48
C TRP A 45 -13.70 19.79 10.63
N SER A 46 -12.44 19.84 11.05
CA SER A 46 -11.64 21.06 11.09
C SER A 46 -11.38 21.59 9.68
N THR A 47 -11.03 22.88 9.58
CA THR A 47 -10.61 23.46 8.31
C THR A 47 -9.30 22.80 7.85
N PRO A 48 -9.23 22.24 6.62
CA PRO A 48 -8.04 21.55 6.16
C PRO A 48 -6.80 22.46 6.14
N VAL A 49 -5.68 21.93 6.62
CA VAL A 49 -4.38 22.60 6.64
C VAL A 49 -3.39 21.93 5.69
N SER A 50 -2.60 22.72 4.98
CA SER A 50 -1.57 22.21 4.07
C SER A 50 -0.29 21.90 4.83
N LEU A 51 0.23 20.68 4.68
CA LEU A 51 1.48 20.22 5.29
C LEU A 51 2.69 20.32 4.34
N SER A 52 2.48 20.66 3.08
CA SER A 52 3.52 20.61 2.05
C SER A 52 4.67 21.60 2.19
N PHE A 53 5.84 21.17 1.72
CA PHE A 53 7.00 22.03 1.52
C PHE A 53 6.76 23.10 0.44
N PRO A 54 7.26 24.33 0.64
CA PRO A 54 7.34 25.30 -0.45
C PRO A 54 8.27 24.80 -1.57
N GLY A 55 7.77 24.76 -2.82
CA GLY A 55 8.60 24.51 -4.01
C GLY A 55 8.87 23.03 -4.35
N GLY A 56 8.17 22.09 -3.74
CA GLY A 56 8.18 20.67 -4.11
C GLY A 56 6.77 20.10 -4.24
N PHE A 57 6.63 18.97 -4.92
CA PHE A 57 5.35 18.27 -5.09
C PHE A 57 5.18 17.23 -3.99
N SER A 58 4.08 17.30 -3.25
CA SER A 58 3.76 16.37 -2.15
C SER A 58 2.60 15.47 -2.55
N TRP A 59 2.78 14.15 -2.39
CA TRP A 59 1.84 13.14 -2.85
C TRP A 59 2.01 11.83 -2.09
N PHE A 60 0.98 10.98 -2.11
CA PHE A 60 0.91 9.70 -1.38
C PHE A 60 1.14 9.85 0.13
N PRO A 61 0.31 10.63 0.84
CA PRO A 61 0.42 10.72 2.27
C PRO A 61 0.02 9.39 2.93
N ASP A 62 0.59 9.17 4.12
CA ASP A 62 0.12 8.19 5.08
C ASP A 62 0.24 8.76 6.49
N LEU A 63 -0.62 8.32 7.42
CA LEU A 63 -0.61 8.84 8.78
C LEU A 63 -0.85 7.78 9.85
N THR A 64 -0.37 8.08 11.05
CA THR A 64 -0.67 7.30 12.26
C THR A 64 -0.74 8.23 13.46
N VAL A 65 -1.37 7.79 14.54
CA VAL A 65 -1.43 8.53 15.81
C VAL A 65 -0.73 7.71 16.88
N ASP A 66 0.23 8.29 17.57
CA ASP A 66 0.96 7.61 18.64
C ASP A 66 0.10 7.43 19.91
N PRO A 67 0.51 6.58 20.86
CA PRO A 67 -0.23 6.39 22.12
C PRO A 67 -0.38 7.65 22.99
N THR A 68 0.31 8.75 22.68
CA THR A 68 0.19 10.04 23.37
C THR A 68 -0.78 10.99 22.69
N GLY A 69 -1.35 10.60 21.55
CA GLY A 69 -2.24 11.43 20.74
C GLY A 69 -1.51 12.34 19.74
N SER A 70 -0.19 12.18 19.55
CA SER A 70 0.51 12.95 18.52
C SER A 70 0.24 12.33 17.15
N VAL A 71 -0.09 13.16 16.16
CA VAL A 71 -0.30 12.69 14.77
C VAL A 71 1.01 12.76 14.01
N HIS A 72 1.32 11.70 13.28
CA HIS A 72 2.51 11.58 12.43
C HIS A 72 2.06 11.42 10.99
N VAL A 73 2.51 12.29 10.09
CA VAL A 73 2.18 12.23 8.66
C VAL A 73 3.46 12.12 7.86
N VAL A 74 3.51 11.16 6.94
CA VAL A 74 4.60 10.97 5.98
C VAL A 74 4.08 11.07 4.55
N TRP A 75 4.91 11.52 3.62
CA TRP A 75 4.55 11.59 2.20
C TRP A 75 5.76 11.56 1.28
N CYS A 76 5.54 11.23 0.01
CA CYS A 76 6.54 11.38 -1.03
C CYS A 76 6.71 12.87 -1.38
N LEU A 77 7.93 13.38 -1.28
CA LEU A 77 8.30 14.73 -1.70
C LEU A 77 9.16 14.67 -2.95
N THR A 78 8.66 15.24 -4.03
CA THR A 78 9.39 15.43 -5.27
C THR A 78 9.93 16.85 -5.36
N ILE A 79 11.26 17.00 -5.45
CA ILE A 79 11.91 18.29 -5.70
C ILE A 79 12.47 18.30 -7.13
N PRO A 80 12.02 19.23 -8.01
CA PRO A 80 12.59 19.41 -9.34
C PRO A 80 14.07 19.80 -9.28
N LEU A 81 14.92 19.21 -10.11
CA LEU A 81 16.31 19.65 -10.25
C LEU A 81 16.45 20.72 -11.33
N GLU A 82 17.01 21.88 -10.97
CA GLU A 82 17.42 22.86 -11.97
C GLU A 82 18.58 22.31 -12.83
N GLY A 83 18.45 22.39 -14.17
CA GLY A 83 19.55 22.19 -15.11
C GLY A 83 19.97 20.73 -15.39
N ARG A 84 19.33 19.72 -14.79
CA ARG A 84 19.45 18.31 -15.20
C ARG A 84 18.06 17.71 -15.36
N ARG A 85 17.86 16.83 -16.35
CA ARG A 85 16.71 15.92 -16.35
C ARG A 85 16.86 14.99 -15.14
N GLY A 86 16.12 15.25 -14.06
CA GLY A 86 16.09 14.40 -12.88
C GLY A 86 15.17 14.96 -11.80
N LEU A 87 14.51 14.07 -11.07
CA LEU A 87 13.73 14.37 -9.87
C LEU A 87 14.53 13.92 -8.65
N ARG A 88 14.31 14.58 -7.51
CA ARG A 88 14.75 14.08 -6.20
C ARG A 88 13.51 13.70 -5.41
N GLU A 89 13.38 12.42 -5.11
CA GLU A 89 12.26 11.87 -4.36
C GLU A 89 12.73 11.53 -2.95
N GLN A 90 11.96 11.91 -1.92
CA GLN A 90 12.28 11.67 -0.51
C GLN A 90 11.01 11.36 0.27
N VAL A 91 11.16 10.78 1.48
CA VAL A 91 10.06 10.74 2.46
C VAL A 91 10.14 11.98 3.33
N ALA A 92 9.12 12.82 3.20
CA ALA A 92 8.88 13.94 4.08
C ALA A 92 8.03 13.50 5.28
N TYR A 93 8.18 14.21 6.40
CA TYR A 93 7.52 13.93 7.66
C TYR A 93 7.14 15.23 8.38
N ALA A 94 5.97 15.23 9.03
CA ALA A 94 5.56 16.24 9.99
C ALA A 94 4.81 15.61 11.15
N ARG A 95 4.88 16.22 12.33
CA ARG A 95 4.19 15.78 13.55
C ARG A 95 3.31 16.88 14.09
N LEU A 96 2.08 16.54 14.46
CA LEU A 96 1.18 17.38 15.25
C LEU A 96 1.28 16.98 16.72
N ARG A 97 1.55 17.94 17.60
CA ARG A 97 1.47 17.77 19.05
C ARG A 97 0.97 19.06 19.67
N ASP A 98 0.05 18.96 20.63
CA ASP A 98 -0.52 20.12 21.33
C ASP A 98 -1.05 21.20 20.37
N THR A 99 -1.71 20.81 19.28
CA THR A 99 -2.23 21.66 18.18
C THR A 99 -1.17 22.34 17.29
N GLU A 100 0.11 22.09 17.53
CA GLU A 100 1.20 22.64 16.72
C GLU A 100 1.81 21.58 15.80
N TRP A 101 1.84 21.88 14.50
CA TRP A 101 2.62 21.12 13.55
C TRP A 101 4.09 21.52 13.65
N THR A 102 4.98 20.53 13.63
CA THR A 102 6.36 20.78 13.24
C THR A 102 6.39 21.35 11.83
N SER A 103 7.47 22.03 11.45
CA SER A 103 7.76 22.22 10.02
C SER A 103 7.78 20.85 9.30
N PRO A 104 7.83 20.77 7.98
CA PRO A 104 8.16 19.51 7.29
C PRO A 104 9.67 19.21 7.28
N ASN A 105 10.08 17.94 7.42
CA ASN A 105 11.48 17.49 7.32
C ASN A 105 11.61 16.18 6.54
N ASP A 106 12.73 16.00 5.83
CA ASP A 106 13.08 14.72 5.20
C ASP A 106 13.67 13.74 6.22
N ILE A 107 13.20 12.49 6.18
CA ILE A 107 13.62 11.43 7.11
C ILE A 107 14.28 10.23 6.43
N VAL A 108 14.20 10.15 5.10
CA VAL A 108 14.80 9.09 4.27
C VAL A 108 15.69 9.73 3.21
N PRO A 109 16.87 9.15 2.89
CA PRO A 109 17.74 9.65 1.84
C PRO A 109 17.06 9.79 0.47
N ILE A 110 17.59 10.70 -0.35
CA ILE A 110 17.09 10.94 -1.71
C ILE A 110 17.14 9.67 -2.56
N SER A 111 16.00 9.36 -3.16
CA SER A 111 15.79 8.36 -4.20
C SER A 111 15.73 9.02 -5.59
N PRO A 112 16.22 8.37 -6.65
CA PRO A 112 15.95 8.77 -8.03
C PRO A 112 14.55 8.36 -8.51
N ASP A 113 13.85 7.50 -7.76
CA ASP A 113 12.53 6.94 -8.08
C ASP A 113 11.50 7.35 -7.02
N ILE A 114 10.23 7.41 -7.40
CA ILE A 114 9.10 7.71 -6.50
C ILE A 114 9.20 6.83 -5.26
N VAL A 115 9.12 7.45 -4.09
CA VAL A 115 9.16 6.73 -2.82
C VAL A 115 7.74 6.60 -2.29
N ARG A 116 7.18 5.40 -2.36
CA ARG A 116 5.96 5.10 -1.59
C ARG A 116 6.35 4.78 -0.17
N ASN A 117 5.47 5.15 0.75
CA ASN A 117 5.68 5.03 2.17
C ASN A 117 4.39 4.57 2.85
N ALA A 118 4.54 3.89 3.98
CA ALA A 118 3.46 3.67 4.93
C ALA A 118 4.02 3.69 6.36
N ILE A 119 3.23 4.16 7.33
CA ILE A 119 3.64 4.36 8.72
C ILE A 119 2.62 3.80 9.71
N ALA A 120 3.10 3.14 10.76
CA ALA A 120 2.27 2.68 11.87
C ALA A 120 2.95 2.97 13.22
N SER A 121 2.16 3.26 14.26
CA SER A 121 2.64 3.42 15.63
C SER A 121 2.37 2.14 16.44
N ASP A 122 3.33 1.76 17.29
CA ASP A 122 3.18 0.63 18.21
C ASP A 122 2.80 1.13 19.62
N ALA A 123 2.25 0.22 20.43
CA ALA A 123 1.84 0.56 21.80
C ALA A 123 3.03 0.90 22.72
N ARG A 124 4.28 0.70 22.29
CA ARG A 124 5.52 1.00 23.03
C ARG A 124 6.12 2.36 22.65
N GLY A 125 5.43 3.13 21.80
CA GLY A 125 5.83 4.46 21.36
C GLY A 125 6.84 4.47 20.20
N ASN A 126 6.98 3.36 19.46
CA ASN A 126 7.76 3.34 18.24
C ASN A 126 6.88 3.65 17.03
N LEU A 127 7.45 4.37 16.08
CA LEU A 127 6.93 4.47 14.73
C LEU A 127 7.67 3.47 13.84
N HIS A 128 6.93 2.75 13.01
CA HIS A 128 7.42 1.82 12.02
C HIS A 128 7.12 2.41 10.64
N LEU A 129 8.15 2.62 9.85
CA LEU A 129 8.06 3.15 8.49
C LEU A 129 8.50 2.07 7.51
N ILE A 130 7.68 1.82 6.50
CA ILE A 130 8.13 1.13 5.28
C ILE A 130 8.23 2.13 4.15
N PHE A 131 9.22 1.93 3.27
CA PHE A 131 9.36 2.75 2.07
C PHE A 131 10.03 1.98 0.94
N GLY A 132 9.53 2.20 -0.28
CA GLY A 132 9.98 1.54 -1.50
C GLY A 132 10.72 2.51 -2.42
N GLY A 133 11.80 2.06 -3.07
CA GLY A 133 12.53 2.86 -4.08
C GLY A 133 14.01 2.49 -4.16
N SER A 134 14.73 3.09 -5.12
CA SER A 134 16.18 2.93 -5.25
C SER A 134 16.96 3.79 -4.23
N VAL A 135 16.61 3.68 -2.94
CA VAL A 135 17.13 4.52 -1.85
C VAL A 135 18.55 4.12 -1.45
N TYR A 136 18.75 2.84 -1.09
CA TYR A 136 20.06 2.33 -0.64
C TYR A 136 20.72 1.41 -1.65
N GLU A 137 19.93 0.62 -2.38
CA GLU A 137 20.39 -0.26 -3.45
C GLU A 137 19.76 0.15 -4.79
N ARG A 138 20.30 -0.38 -5.88
CA ARG A 138 19.69 -0.21 -7.20
C ARG A 138 18.50 -1.16 -7.32
N GLY A 139 17.38 -0.65 -7.82
CA GLY A 139 16.13 -1.40 -7.95
C GLY A 139 15.15 -0.98 -6.87
N LEU A 140 13.85 -1.05 -7.17
CA LEU A 140 12.75 -0.64 -6.29
C LEU A 140 12.64 -1.62 -5.11
N SER A 141 13.57 -1.55 -4.17
CA SER A 141 13.61 -2.39 -2.98
C SER A 141 12.71 -1.81 -1.89
N LEU A 142 12.18 -2.66 -1.02
CA LEU A 142 11.37 -2.26 0.12
C LEU A 142 12.18 -2.34 1.41
N TYR A 143 12.17 -1.26 2.18
CA TYR A 143 12.88 -1.16 3.45
C TYR A 143 11.91 -0.92 4.61
N HIS A 144 12.33 -1.34 5.80
CA HIS A 144 11.73 -1.00 7.09
C HIS A 144 12.72 -0.20 7.94
N GLN A 145 12.21 0.80 8.66
CA GLN A 145 12.92 1.49 9.74
C GLN A 145 11.98 1.74 10.91
N ARG A 146 12.56 1.96 12.09
CA ARG A 146 11.81 2.38 13.28
C ARG A 146 12.49 3.54 13.99
N ALA A 147 11.70 4.39 14.62
CA ALA A 147 12.16 5.46 15.51
C ALA A 147 11.22 5.58 16.71
N PHE A 148 11.72 6.10 17.84
CA PHE A 148 10.85 6.48 18.95
C PHE A 148 10.07 7.75 18.58
N MET A 149 8.78 7.81 18.92
CA MET A 149 7.82 8.85 18.49
C MET A 149 8.26 10.29 18.81
N ASP A 150 8.99 10.48 19.93
CA ASP A 150 9.50 11.79 20.32
C ASP A 150 10.66 12.27 19.42
N ASP A 151 11.45 11.34 18.89
CA ASP A 151 12.68 11.60 18.14
C ASP A 151 12.51 11.45 16.62
N ALA A 152 11.40 10.87 16.16
CA ALA A 152 11.13 10.52 14.75
C ALA A 152 11.23 11.69 13.75
N TRP A 153 11.19 12.93 14.26
CA TRP A 153 11.47 14.13 13.47
C TRP A 153 12.89 14.15 12.88
N SER A 154 13.88 13.55 13.55
CA SER A 154 15.27 13.48 13.10
C SER A 154 15.52 12.23 12.27
N ALA A 155 16.04 12.39 11.05
CA ALA A 155 16.50 11.29 10.21
C ALA A 155 17.54 10.38 10.91
N GLN A 156 18.29 10.91 11.89
CA GLN A 156 19.29 10.14 12.64
C GLN A 156 18.69 9.27 13.74
N ALA A 157 17.45 9.54 14.16
CA ALA A 157 16.75 8.75 15.17
C ALA A 157 16.19 7.43 14.61
N TRP A 158 16.01 7.36 13.30
CA TRP A 158 15.57 6.14 12.62
C TRP A 158 16.68 5.08 12.63
N SER A 159 16.28 3.83 12.86
CA SER A 159 17.17 2.70 12.83
C SER A 159 17.87 2.56 11.48
N ALA A 160 18.98 1.79 11.45
CA ALA A 160 19.53 1.35 10.17
C ALA A 160 18.43 0.68 9.32
N PRO A 161 18.40 0.89 7.99
CA PRO A 161 17.40 0.29 7.12
C PRO A 161 17.49 -1.22 7.16
N HIS A 162 16.37 -1.88 7.45
CA HIS A 162 16.21 -3.31 7.26
C HIS A 162 15.64 -3.56 5.87
N LEU A 163 16.36 -4.30 5.01
CA LEU A 163 15.86 -4.70 3.70
C LEU A 163 14.75 -5.75 3.87
N LEU A 164 13.50 -5.35 3.64
CA LEU A 164 12.36 -6.27 3.67
C LEU A 164 12.34 -7.15 2.43
N ASN A 165 12.55 -6.54 1.27
CA ASN A 165 12.45 -7.23 0.00
C ASN A 165 13.38 -6.65 -1.06
N GLN A 166 14.08 -7.54 -1.76
CA GLN A 166 14.99 -7.20 -2.85
C GLN A 166 14.32 -7.63 -4.17
N GLY A 167 13.50 -6.73 -4.71
CA GLY A 167 12.63 -6.96 -5.87
C GLY A 167 12.29 -5.67 -6.60
N ILE A 168 11.15 -5.65 -7.29
CA ILE A 168 10.56 -4.44 -7.89
C ILE A 168 9.29 -4.09 -7.10
N SER A 169 9.48 -3.85 -5.80
CA SER A 169 8.43 -3.49 -4.86
C SER A 169 8.21 -1.98 -4.87
N TYR A 170 6.97 -1.56 -4.97
CA TYR A 170 6.67 -0.14 -5.12
C TYR A 170 5.68 0.36 -4.10
N MET A 171 4.67 -0.42 -3.71
CA MET A 171 3.66 -0.01 -2.74
C MET A 171 3.56 -1.07 -1.66
N GLY A 172 3.31 -0.62 -0.44
CA GLY A 172 3.01 -1.49 0.66
C GLY A 172 2.15 -0.77 1.68
N ASP A 173 1.62 -1.55 2.60
CA ASP A 173 0.82 -1.11 3.73
C ASP A 173 1.34 -1.79 4.99
N ILE A 174 1.22 -1.12 6.13
CA ILE A 174 1.75 -1.57 7.41
C ILE A 174 0.71 -1.38 8.51
N ALA A 175 0.45 -2.42 9.28
CA ALA A 175 -0.42 -2.38 10.45
C ALA A 175 0.20 -3.19 11.60
N ILE A 176 -0.22 -2.89 12.82
CA ILE A 176 0.30 -3.52 14.04
C ILE A 176 -0.88 -4.09 14.83
N ASP A 177 -0.80 -5.37 15.18
CA ASP A 177 -1.84 -6.06 15.95
C ASP A 177 -1.74 -5.77 17.47
N THR A 178 -2.72 -6.26 18.25
CA THR A 178 -2.70 -6.05 19.71
C THR A 178 -1.58 -6.81 20.44
N HIS A 179 -0.92 -7.76 19.77
CA HIS A 179 0.27 -8.45 20.26
C HIS A 179 1.58 -7.70 19.95
N ASN A 180 1.49 -6.51 19.33
CA ASN A 180 2.61 -5.70 18.86
C ASN A 180 3.43 -6.39 17.75
N THR A 181 2.78 -7.31 17.01
CA THR A 181 3.28 -7.90 15.76
C THR A 181 3.09 -6.89 14.65
N ILE A 182 4.13 -6.70 13.85
CA ILE A 182 4.08 -5.83 12.68
C ILE A 182 3.70 -6.68 11.48
N HIS A 183 2.70 -6.23 10.73
CA HIS A 183 2.20 -6.85 9.51
C HIS A 183 2.49 -5.93 8.34
N VAL A 184 3.10 -6.46 7.29
CA VAL A 184 3.39 -5.71 6.07
C VAL A 184 2.86 -6.51 4.89
N ILE A 185 2.01 -5.87 4.10
CA ILE A 185 1.67 -6.32 2.76
C ILE A 185 2.31 -5.40 1.73
N TYR A 186 2.73 -5.93 0.60
CA TYR A 186 3.40 -5.16 -0.43
C TYR A 186 3.24 -5.81 -1.80
N ASP A 187 3.34 -4.99 -2.85
CA ASP A 187 3.43 -5.51 -4.20
C ASP A 187 4.88 -5.84 -4.57
N ASP A 188 5.09 -6.88 -5.36
CA ASP A 188 6.40 -7.20 -5.94
C ASP A 188 6.30 -7.92 -7.28
N ALA A 189 7.38 -7.90 -8.04
CA ALA A 189 7.50 -8.57 -9.31
C ALA A 189 7.64 -10.10 -9.17
N ILE A 190 6.76 -10.84 -9.84
CA ILE A 190 6.95 -12.28 -10.10
C ILE A 190 7.50 -12.48 -11.51
N TYR A 191 8.58 -13.25 -11.60
CA TYR A 191 9.18 -13.67 -12.87
C TYR A 191 8.61 -15.03 -13.29
N ARG A 192 7.97 -15.10 -14.47
CA ARG A 192 7.48 -16.36 -15.04
C ARG A 192 8.41 -16.85 -16.16
N ASP A 193 8.93 -18.06 -16.01
CA ASP A 193 9.93 -18.68 -16.91
C ASP A 193 9.29 -19.58 -18.00
N ASP A 194 8.07 -19.29 -18.45
CA ASP A 194 7.27 -20.24 -19.22
C ASP A 194 7.56 -20.31 -20.73
N THR A 195 8.37 -19.41 -21.31
CA THR A 195 8.61 -19.42 -22.77
C THR A 195 10.06 -19.38 -23.28
N GLY A 196 11.09 -19.41 -22.43
CA GLY A 196 12.50 -19.48 -22.88
C GLY A 196 13.05 -18.24 -23.63
N ASP A 197 12.19 -17.29 -23.99
CA ASP A 197 12.50 -15.88 -24.18
C ASP A 197 12.11 -15.11 -22.90
N ALA A 198 12.83 -14.02 -22.61
CA ALA A 198 12.77 -13.23 -21.38
C ALA A 198 11.39 -13.28 -20.70
N GLY A 199 11.30 -13.98 -19.56
CA GLY A 199 10.06 -14.18 -18.82
C GLY A 199 9.29 -12.89 -18.62
N TRP A 200 7.97 -12.94 -18.74
CA TRP A 200 7.13 -11.77 -18.47
C TRP A 200 7.03 -11.57 -16.96
N VAL A 201 7.06 -10.30 -16.55
CA VAL A 201 7.03 -9.87 -15.15
C VAL A 201 5.68 -9.25 -14.86
N VAL A 202 5.00 -9.72 -13.82
CA VAL A 202 3.72 -9.16 -13.33
C VAL A 202 3.84 -8.82 -11.85
N ALA A 203 3.14 -7.78 -11.40
CA ALA A 203 3.03 -7.46 -9.98
C ALA A 203 2.09 -8.46 -9.27
N ASP A 204 2.47 -8.89 -8.08
CA ASP A 204 1.64 -9.69 -7.18
C ASP A 204 1.76 -9.22 -5.72
N ILE A 205 0.87 -9.70 -4.84
CA ILE A 205 0.76 -9.25 -3.45
C ILE A 205 1.44 -10.23 -2.50
N PHE A 206 2.37 -9.72 -1.72
CA PHE A 206 3.16 -10.45 -0.74
C PHE A 206 2.88 -9.97 0.68
N TYR A 207 3.13 -10.85 1.64
CA TYR A 207 3.00 -10.59 3.06
C TYR A 207 4.25 -11.00 3.84
N ARG A 208 4.58 -10.19 4.86
CA ARG A 208 5.59 -10.49 5.89
C ARG A 208 5.11 -10.00 7.25
N ARG A 209 5.63 -10.63 8.31
CA ARG A 209 5.43 -10.17 9.69
C ARG A 209 6.69 -10.14 10.52
N SER A 210 6.67 -9.39 11.62
CA SER A 210 7.72 -9.34 12.63
C SER A 210 7.12 -9.33 14.03
N ASP A 211 7.60 -10.21 14.91
CA ASP A 211 7.19 -10.35 16.31
C ASP A 211 8.16 -9.68 17.30
N ASP A 212 9.23 -9.04 16.80
CA ASP A 212 10.31 -8.48 17.60
C ASP A 212 10.62 -7.00 17.29
N GLY A 213 9.58 -6.29 16.83
CA GLY A 213 9.64 -4.85 16.55
C GLY A 213 10.42 -4.52 15.27
N GLY A 214 10.44 -5.43 14.30
CA GLY A 214 11.06 -5.23 12.99
C GLY A 214 12.53 -5.62 12.92
N ALA A 215 13.07 -6.31 13.93
CA ALA A 215 14.46 -6.75 13.93
C ALA A 215 14.66 -8.01 13.06
N HIS A 216 13.68 -8.92 13.08
CA HIS A 216 13.60 -10.06 12.18
C HIS A 216 12.21 -10.14 11.55
N TRP A 217 12.16 -10.69 10.33
CA TRP A 217 10.95 -10.80 9.54
C TRP A 217 10.74 -12.22 9.05
N SER A 218 9.47 -12.61 8.91
CA SER A 218 9.10 -13.87 8.29
C SER A 218 9.59 -13.95 6.83
N ARG A 219 9.61 -15.17 6.29
CA ARG A 219 9.72 -15.37 4.84
C ARG A 219 8.52 -14.71 4.14
N PRO A 220 8.69 -14.23 2.90
CA PRO A 220 7.58 -13.68 2.14
C PRO A 220 6.56 -14.78 1.84
N ILE A 221 5.29 -14.47 2.04
CA ILE A 221 4.14 -15.29 1.64
C ILE A 221 3.50 -14.59 0.45
N ASP A 222 3.40 -15.29 -0.67
CA ASP A 222 2.60 -14.87 -1.82
C ASP A 222 1.12 -15.11 -1.48
N ILE A 223 0.33 -14.04 -1.37
CA ILE A 223 -1.08 -14.12 -0.94
C ILE A 223 -1.97 -14.63 -2.08
N PHE A 224 -1.61 -14.34 -3.33
CA PHE A 224 -2.43 -14.68 -4.48
C PHE A 224 -1.62 -15.41 -5.56
N PRO A 225 -1.01 -16.57 -5.22
CA PRO A 225 -0.08 -17.22 -6.12
C PRO A 225 -0.77 -17.63 -7.42
N SER A 226 -0.23 -17.15 -8.54
CA SER A 226 -0.66 -17.41 -9.92
C SER A 226 -1.63 -16.39 -10.56
N PRO A 227 -1.42 -15.07 -10.47
CA PRO A 227 -2.24 -14.14 -11.23
C PRO A 227 -1.82 -14.18 -12.70
N ASP A 228 -2.74 -14.46 -13.61
CA ASP A 228 -2.49 -14.31 -15.06
C ASP A 228 -2.46 -12.84 -15.50
N THR A 229 -2.61 -11.93 -14.53
CA THR A 229 -2.68 -10.48 -14.67
C THR A 229 -1.84 -9.81 -13.57
N GLY A 230 -1.87 -8.49 -13.49
CA GLY A 230 -1.17 -7.76 -12.43
C GLY A 230 -2.09 -7.33 -11.29
N SER A 231 -1.53 -7.35 -10.09
CA SER A 231 -2.15 -6.91 -8.84
C SER A 231 -1.72 -5.49 -8.47
N ALA A 232 -2.63 -4.68 -7.93
CA ALA A 232 -2.36 -3.31 -7.48
C ALA A 232 -3.33 -2.87 -6.37
N ARG A 233 -3.14 -1.68 -5.81
CA ARG A 233 -4.03 -1.02 -4.81
C ARG A 233 -4.42 -1.94 -3.65
N LEU A 234 -3.41 -2.51 -3.02
CA LEU A 234 -3.56 -3.29 -1.81
C LEU A 234 -3.99 -2.41 -0.62
N ALA A 235 -4.78 -2.99 0.29
CA ALA A 235 -5.14 -2.39 1.59
C ALA A 235 -5.12 -3.48 2.68
N LEU A 236 -4.64 -3.11 3.87
CA LEU A 236 -4.60 -3.96 5.06
C LEU A 236 -5.40 -3.33 6.19
N GLU A 237 -6.35 -4.09 6.73
CA GLU A 237 -7.10 -3.73 7.94
C GLU A 237 -6.90 -4.84 8.99
N ILE A 238 -6.74 -4.47 10.25
CA ILE A 238 -6.69 -5.42 11.38
C ILE A 238 -7.85 -5.11 12.32
N ASP A 239 -8.76 -6.08 12.48
CA ASP A 239 -9.89 -5.90 13.39
C ASP A 239 -9.52 -6.06 14.87
N SER A 240 -10.40 -5.68 15.78
CA SER A 240 -10.16 -5.78 17.23
C SER A 240 -10.03 -7.21 17.77
N ARG A 241 -10.14 -8.23 16.92
CA ARG A 241 -9.89 -9.65 17.24
C ARG A 241 -8.57 -10.14 16.63
N ASP A 242 -7.71 -9.22 16.17
CA ASP A 242 -6.48 -9.47 15.41
C ASP A 242 -6.70 -10.29 14.13
N THR A 243 -7.88 -10.17 13.51
CA THR A 243 -8.12 -10.72 12.18
C THR A 243 -7.56 -9.75 11.15
N LEU A 244 -6.65 -10.22 10.30
CA LEU A 244 -6.12 -9.45 9.19
C LEU A 244 -7.08 -9.57 8.01
N HIS A 245 -7.42 -8.45 7.40
CA HIS A 245 -8.23 -8.36 6.19
C HIS A 245 -7.39 -7.70 5.09
N VAL A 246 -7.31 -8.32 3.92
CA VAL A 246 -6.48 -7.83 2.81
C VAL A 246 -7.32 -7.76 1.54
N THR A 247 -7.26 -6.61 0.87
CA THR A 247 -7.84 -6.43 -0.47
C THR A 247 -6.81 -6.00 -1.48
N TRP A 248 -7.10 -6.22 -2.76
CA TRP A 248 -6.35 -5.69 -3.90
C TRP A 248 -7.23 -5.58 -5.14
N ASP A 249 -6.77 -4.81 -6.12
CA ASP A 249 -7.31 -4.77 -7.47
C ASP A 249 -6.51 -5.70 -8.39
N GLU A 250 -7.20 -6.40 -9.28
CA GLU A 250 -6.61 -7.31 -10.26
C GLU A 250 -6.89 -6.84 -11.70
N GLY A 251 -5.94 -7.05 -12.60
CA GLY A 251 -6.13 -6.96 -14.05
C GLY A 251 -5.26 -5.91 -14.73
N TRP A 252 -4.98 -4.81 -14.05
CA TRP A 252 -4.04 -3.78 -14.52
C TRP A 252 -2.69 -3.98 -13.87
N ASP A 253 -1.66 -4.23 -14.68
CA ASP A 253 -0.32 -4.44 -14.18
C ASP A 253 0.43 -3.11 -14.07
N ARG A 254 0.77 -2.75 -12.82
CA ARG A 254 1.45 -1.50 -12.53
C ARG A 254 2.90 -1.49 -13.02
N LEU A 255 3.53 -2.65 -13.21
CA LEU A 255 4.92 -2.74 -13.66
C LEU A 255 5.08 -2.45 -15.15
N SER A 256 4.27 -3.09 -16.00
CA SER A 256 4.26 -2.85 -17.44
C SER A 256 3.40 -1.64 -17.85
N GLY A 257 2.43 -1.26 -17.00
CA GLY A 257 1.38 -0.30 -17.34
C GLY A 257 0.28 -0.87 -18.24
N GLU A 258 0.37 -2.16 -18.58
CA GLU A 258 -0.57 -2.86 -19.46
C GLU A 258 -1.76 -3.45 -18.69
N GLY A 259 -2.74 -3.95 -19.44
CA GLY A 259 -3.95 -4.52 -18.87
C GLY A 259 -4.99 -3.47 -18.49
N LYS A 260 -6.05 -3.91 -17.83
CA LYS A 260 -7.18 -3.08 -17.41
C LYS A 260 -7.78 -3.66 -16.14
N PRO A 261 -8.41 -2.85 -15.27
CA PRO A 261 -9.08 -3.37 -14.09
C PRO A 261 -10.10 -4.46 -14.45
N MET A 262 -10.10 -5.55 -13.68
CA MET A 262 -10.94 -6.72 -13.90
C MET A 262 -11.77 -7.05 -12.67
N PHE A 263 -11.15 -7.46 -11.57
CA PHE A 263 -11.86 -7.85 -10.36
C PHE A 263 -11.13 -7.38 -9.12
N GLY A 264 -11.84 -7.32 -8.00
CA GLY A 264 -11.22 -7.13 -6.70
C GLY A 264 -10.97 -8.48 -6.03
N GLY A 265 -9.87 -8.60 -5.30
CA GLY A 265 -9.58 -9.74 -4.43
C GLY A 265 -9.77 -9.37 -2.96
N TYR A 266 -10.31 -10.29 -2.18
CA TYR A 266 -10.36 -10.21 -0.72
C TYR A 266 -9.91 -11.53 -0.09
N THR A 267 -9.05 -11.46 0.92
CA THR A 267 -8.75 -12.57 1.82
C THR A 267 -8.63 -12.09 3.25
N TYR A 268 -8.58 -13.04 4.19
CA TYR A 268 -8.36 -12.76 5.60
C TYR A 268 -7.50 -13.83 6.27
N SER A 269 -6.91 -13.48 7.40
CA SER A 269 -6.18 -14.40 8.28
C SER A 269 -6.63 -14.22 9.72
N THR A 270 -6.91 -15.34 10.41
CA THR A 270 -7.31 -15.37 11.83
C THR A 270 -6.22 -15.94 12.74
N ASP A 271 -5.00 -16.13 12.22
CA ASP A 271 -3.87 -16.73 12.93
C ASP A 271 -2.60 -15.86 12.84
N GLY A 272 -2.78 -14.54 12.74
CA GLY A 272 -1.68 -13.58 12.65
C GLY A 272 -0.91 -13.65 11.33
N GLY A 273 -1.56 -14.10 10.25
CA GLY A 273 -0.99 -14.24 8.91
C GLY A 273 -0.09 -15.47 8.73
N GLU A 274 -0.28 -16.54 9.51
CA GLU A 274 0.36 -17.84 9.21
C GLU A 274 -0.32 -18.53 8.04
N THR A 275 -1.65 -18.46 8.00
CA THR A 275 -2.48 -18.97 6.91
C THR A 275 -3.51 -17.96 6.48
N TRP A 276 -3.93 -18.08 5.21
CA TRP A 276 -4.88 -17.17 4.56
C TRP A 276 -6.08 -17.96 4.05
N ALA A 277 -7.25 -17.35 4.15
CA ALA A 277 -8.47 -17.90 3.59
C ALA A 277 -8.43 -17.93 2.05
N PRO A 278 -9.23 -18.79 1.39
CA PRO A 278 -9.41 -18.72 -0.05
C PRO A 278 -9.90 -17.32 -0.48
N THR A 279 -9.31 -16.80 -1.55
CA THR A 279 -9.67 -15.48 -2.09
C THR A 279 -11.13 -15.41 -2.52
N THR A 280 -11.85 -14.43 -2.02
CA THR A 280 -13.14 -14.00 -2.56
C THR A 280 -12.90 -13.08 -3.74
N ILE A 281 -13.58 -13.33 -4.86
CA ILE A 281 -13.44 -12.58 -6.11
C ILE A 281 -14.66 -11.67 -6.31
N ILE A 282 -14.42 -10.37 -6.42
CA ILE A 282 -15.44 -9.33 -6.55
C ILE A 282 -15.51 -8.89 -8.01
N THR A 283 -16.66 -9.08 -8.65
CA THR A 283 -16.90 -8.76 -10.09
C THR A 283 -18.16 -7.94 -10.33
N HIS A 284 -18.76 -7.38 -9.28
CA HIS A 284 -19.98 -6.60 -9.40
C HIS A 284 -19.68 -5.11 -9.69
N PRO A 285 -20.54 -4.39 -10.42
CA PRO A 285 -21.61 -4.90 -11.30
C PRO A 285 -21.08 -5.59 -12.56
N ASP A 286 -19.82 -5.37 -12.90
CA ASP A 286 -19.12 -6.02 -13.99
C ASP A 286 -17.62 -6.18 -13.64
N SER A 287 -16.91 -6.95 -14.46
CA SER A 287 -15.48 -7.20 -14.30
C SER A 287 -14.63 -5.99 -14.71
N THR A 288 -14.84 -4.85 -14.04
CA THR A 288 -14.00 -3.65 -14.13
C THR A 288 -13.75 -2.99 -12.77
N VAL A 289 -13.72 -3.80 -11.71
CA VAL A 289 -13.54 -3.35 -10.31
C VAL A 289 -12.20 -2.66 -10.11
N ALA A 290 -12.21 -1.56 -9.35
CA ALA A 290 -11.02 -0.83 -8.94
C ALA A 290 -11.25 -0.11 -7.61
N GLN A 291 -10.15 0.32 -6.97
CA GLN A 291 -10.13 1.01 -5.67
C GLN A 291 -10.89 0.22 -4.60
N LEU A 292 -10.71 -1.11 -4.56
CA LEU A 292 -11.29 -1.96 -3.51
C LEU A 292 -10.58 -1.71 -2.18
N THR A 293 -11.38 -1.48 -1.13
CA THR A 293 -10.93 -1.29 0.25
C THR A 293 -11.80 -2.08 1.21
N VAL A 294 -11.33 -2.30 2.43
CA VAL A 294 -11.96 -3.14 3.47
C VAL A 294 -11.96 -2.45 4.82
N GLY A 295 -13.04 -2.63 5.58
CA GLY A 295 -13.17 -2.15 6.96
C GLY A 295 -13.92 -3.18 7.80
N SER A 296 -13.74 -3.15 9.12
CA SER A 296 -14.36 -4.10 10.05
C SER A 296 -14.95 -3.41 11.26
N ASP A 297 -16.11 -3.85 11.74
CA ASP A 297 -16.75 -3.29 12.95
C ASP A 297 -16.10 -3.79 14.26
N GLY A 298 -15.14 -4.73 14.17
CA GLY A 298 -14.51 -5.38 15.32
C GLY A 298 -15.40 -6.40 16.07
N GLN A 299 -16.67 -6.53 15.67
CA GLN A 299 -17.68 -7.43 16.23
C GLN A 299 -18.04 -8.59 15.31
N GLY A 300 -17.34 -8.74 14.18
CA GLY A 300 -17.53 -9.80 13.20
C GLY A 300 -18.17 -9.34 11.89
N GLY A 301 -18.53 -8.06 11.79
CA GLY A 301 -18.94 -7.40 10.57
C GLY A 301 -17.74 -6.93 9.75
N VAL A 302 -17.78 -7.15 8.44
CA VAL A 302 -16.76 -6.70 7.48
C VAL A 302 -17.45 -6.06 6.29
N ILE A 303 -16.97 -4.89 5.87
CA ILE A 303 -17.47 -4.20 4.69
C ILE A 303 -16.40 -4.10 3.62
N LEU A 304 -16.77 -4.39 2.38
CA LEU A 304 -15.97 -4.08 1.20
C LEU A 304 -16.59 -2.90 0.49
N VAL A 305 -15.76 -1.96 0.02
CA VAL A 305 -16.18 -0.81 -0.79
C VAL A 305 -15.30 -0.73 -2.01
N TRP A 306 -15.90 -0.57 -3.20
CA TRP A 306 -15.17 -0.47 -4.46
C TRP A 306 -15.91 0.39 -5.46
N ARG A 307 -15.22 0.81 -6.52
CA ARG A 307 -15.84 1.39 -7.71
C ARG A 307 -15.64 0.47 -8.92
N THR A 308 -16.22 0.87 -10.04
CA THR A 308 -15.85 0.33 -11.35
C THR A 308 -15.30 1.41 -12.26
N THR A 309 -14.67 0.99 -13.35
CA THR A 309 -14.26 1.91 -14.43
C THR A 309 -15.36 2.12 -15.47
N SER A 310 -16.38 1.26 -15.50
CA SER A 310 -17.51 1.31 -16.40
C SER A 310 -18.65 2.23 -15.92
N GLN A 311 -18.81 2.37 -14.60
CA GLN A 311 -19.90 3.11 -13.95
C GLN A 311 -19.37 4.10 -12.92
N ASP A 312 -20.18 5.12 -12.62
CA ASP A 312 -19.80 6.21 -11.69
C ASP A 312 -20.28 5.91 -10.26
N GLU A 313 -21.17 4.95 -10.06
CA GLU A 313 -21.58 4.45 -8.75
C GLU A 313 -20.40 3.80 -8.00
N ILE A 314 -20.37 4.02 -6.69
CA ILE A 314 -19.48 3.31 -5.75
C ILE A 314 -20.34 2.24 -5.07
N PHE A 315 -19.83 1.01 -5.01
CA PHE A 315 -20.53 -0.15 -4.52
C PHE A 315 -19.94 -0.62 -3.19
N TYR A 316 -20.75 -1.33 -2.42
CA TYR A 316 -20.31 -1.98 -1.20
C TYR A 316 -20.99 -3.34 -1.03
N GLN A 317 -20.39 -4.18 -0.17
CA GLN A 317 -20.94 -5.47 0.25
C GLN A 317 -20.62 -5.69 1.73
N TRP A 318 -21.61 -6.20 2.46
CA TRP A 318 -21.50 -6.46 3.89
C TRP A 318 -21.42 -7.96 4.18
N SER A 319 -20.53 -8.33 5.09
CA SER A 319 -20.45 -9.63 5.71
C SER A 319 -20.73 -9.49 7.20
N SER A 320 -21.55 -10.39 7.76
CA SER A 320 -21.84 -10.45 9.20
C SER A 320 -21.18 -11.63 9.90
N ASP A 321 -20.22 -12.30 9.24
CA ASP A 321 -19.59 -13.54 9.72
C ASP A 321 -18.07 -13.54 9.55
N GLY A 322 -17.45 -12.36 9.58
CA GLY A 322 -16.01 -12.15 9.50
C GLY A 322 -15.46 -12.27 8.08
N GLY A 323 -16.26 -11.97 7.07
CA GLY A 323 -15.88 -12.07 5.65
C GLY A 323 -15.93 -13.49 5.08
N ARG A 324 -16.67 -14.42 5.72
CA ARG A 324 -16.82 -15.81 5.23
C ARG A 324 -17.92 -15.93 4.19
N SER A 325 -18.99 -15.16 4.35
CA SER A 325 -20.07 -15.01 3.38
C SER A 325 -20.49 -13.55 3.27
N TRP A 326 -21.11 -13.22 2.14
CA TRP A 326 -21.40 -11.85 1.74
C TRP A 326 -22.86 -11.68 1.34
N GLY A 327 -23.46 -10.56 1.73
CA GLY A 327 -24.78 -10.14 1.26
C GLY A 327 -24.77 -9.70 -0.21
N GLU A 328 -25.91 -9.25 -0.73
CA GLU A 328 -25.95 -8.70 -2.09
C GLU A 328 -25.23 -7.34 -2.16
N PRO A 329 -24.49 -7.04 -3.25
CA PRO A 329 -23.91 -5.72 -3.46
C PRO A 329 -24.96 -4.62 -3.56
N ALA A 330 -24.64 -3.44 -3.05
CA ALA A 330 -25.46 -2.23 -3.17
C ALA A 330 -24.60 -1.00 -3.47
N ALA A 331 -25.21 0.08 -3.94
CA ALA A 331 -24.52 1.34 -4.21
C ALA A 331 -24.53 2.27 -2.99
N LEU A 332 -23.45 3.04 -2.79
CA LEU A 332 -23.39 4.09 -1.78
C LEU A 332 -24.40 5.21 -2.09
N PRO A 333 -25.03 5.80 -1.06
CA PRO A 333 -25.99 6.86 -1.27
C PRO A 333 -25.30 8.20 -1.58
N ALA A 334 -25.76 8.88 -2.64
CA ALA A 334 -25.46 10.29 -2.93
C ALA A 334 -23.96 10.65 -3.05
N VAL A 335 -23.10 9.68 -3.38
CA VAL A 335 -21.70 9.91 -3.73
C VAL A 335 -21.33 9.05 -4.93
N PHE A 336 -20.67 9.67 -5.90
CA PHE A 336 -20.31 9.05 -7.17
C PHE A 336 -18.81 9.18 -7.40
N ALA A 337 -18.18 8.13 -7.89
CA ALA A 337 -16.77 8.11 -8.23
C ALA A 337 -16.45 9.21 -9.27
N ARG A 338 -15.25 9.76 -9.17
CA ARG A 338 -14.70 10.62 -10.23
C ARG A 338 -14.53 9.83 -11.54
N PRO A 339 -14.53 10.49 -12.72
CA PRO A 339 -14.19 9.83 -13.98
C PRO A 339 -12.86 9.06 -13.89
N TRP A 340 -12.81 7.85 -14.45
CA TRP A 340 -11.59 7.04 -14.45
C TRP A 340 -10.52 7.68 -15.35
N GLN A 341 -9.43 8.16 -14.75
CA GLN A 341 -8.34 8.84 -15.46
C GLN A 341 -6.96 8.42 -14.96
N THR A 342 -6.78 8.23 -13.65
CA THR A 342 -5.49 7.87 -13.07
C THR A 342 -5.61 6.63 -12.19
N PRO A 343 -4.60 5.74 -12.23
CA PRO A 343 -4.64 4.50 -11.49
C PRO A 343 -4.08 4.61 -10.05
N PHE A 344 -3.83 5.80 -9.52
CA PHE A 344 -3.10 5.90 -8.24
C PHE A 344 -3.99 6.14 -7.03
N ASP A 345 -5.20 6.61 -7.24
CA ASP A 345 -6.14 6.94 -6.19
C ASP A 345 -6.70 5.70 -5.48
N MET A 346 -7.13 5.86 -4.23
CA MET A 346 -7.64 4.79 -3.37
C MET A 346 -8.68 5.35 -2.37
N TYR A 347 -9.35 4.46 -1.65
CA TYR A 347 -10.28 4.79 -0.58
C TYR A 347 -9.76 4.19 0.72
N ASP A 348 -10.15 4.76 1.85
CA ASP A 348 -9.68 4.30 3.15
C ASP A 348 -10.81 4.27 4.17
N MET A 349 -10.69 3.36 5.13
CA MET A 349 -11.68 3.15 6.19
C MET A 349 -11.02 3.01 7.55
N ALA A 350 -11.74 3.39 8.59
CA ALA A 350 -11.33 3.20 9.98
C ALA A 350 -12.56 3.08 10.88
N THR A 351 -12.44 2.38 12.00
CA THR A 351 -13.57 2.05 12.87
C THR A 351 -13.47 2.76 14.22
N ASP A 352 -14.61 3.29 14.69
CA ASP A 352 -14.70 3.96 15.99
C ASP A 352 -14.95 2.98 17.16
N SER A 353 -14.95 3.51 18.39
CA SER A 353 -15.18 2.71 19.61
C SER A 353 -16.57 2.08 19.71
N ALA A 354 -17.53 2.53 18.92
CA ALA A 354 -18.88 1.98 18.87
C ALA A 354 -19.03 0.91 17.78
N GLY A 355 -17.99 0.68 16.96
CA GLY A 355 -18.03 -0.25 15.83
C GLY A 355 -18.61 0.38 14.56
N ASN A 356 -18.79 1.71 14.50
CA ASN A 356 -19.16 2.35 13.25
C ASN A 356 -17.93 2.42 12.34
N ILE A 357 -18.12 2.07 11.07
CA ILE A 357 -17.05 2.10 10.07
C ILE A 357 -17.13 3.43 9.34
N HIS A 358 -16.08 4.23 9.42
CA HIS A 358 -15.93 5.48 8.70
C HIS A 358 -15.23 5.24 7.38
N LEU A 359 -15.75 5.85 6.31
CA LEU A 359 -15.22 5.75 4.96
C LEU A 359 -14.85 7.14 4.44
N LEU A 360 -13.63 7.29 3.92
CA LEU A 360 -13.24 8.43 3.10
C LEU A 360 -13.13 8.03 1.62
N VAL A 361 -13.89 8.75 0.78
CA VAL A 361 -13.88 8.56 -0.67
C VAL A 361 -13.64 9.86 -1.42
N VAL A 362 -12.94 9.74 -2.55
CA VAL A 362 -12.88 10.79 -3.57
C VAL A 362 -14.07 10.63 -4.50
N GLY A 363 -14.85 11.69 -4.70
CA GLY A 363 -16.02 11.61 -5.56
C GLY A 363 -16.68 12.94 -5.88
N ARG A 364 -17.97 12.85 -6.21
CA ARG A 364 -18.90 13.93 -6.56
C ARG A 364 -20.24 13.69 -5.86
N GLU A 365 -20.93 14.74 -5.45
CA GLU A 365 -22.29 14.66 -4.87
C GLU A 365 -23.38 14.32 -5.89
N ILE A 366 -23.09 14.55 -7.19
CA ILE A 366 -24.04 14.36 -8.28
C ILE A 366 -23.39 13.67 -9.47
N LEU A 367 -24.22 13.06 -10.32
CA LEU A 367 -23.78 12.30 -11.50
C LEU A 367 -23.15 13.15 -12.62
N ASP A 368 -23.28 14.49 -12.59
CA ASP A 368 -22.63 15.35 -13.58
C ASP A 368 -21.11 15.19 -13.53
N ARG A 369 -20.51 14.72 -14.63
CA ARG A 369 -19.06 14.44 -14.76
C ARG A 369 -18.17 15.67 -14.57
N ASN A 370 -18.75 16.87 -14.62
CA ASN A 370 -18.06 18.13 -14.38
C ASN A 370 -18.32 18.70 -12.98
N ALA A 371 -19.10 18.00 -12.13
CA ALA A 371 -19.32 18.42 -10.76
C ALA A 371 -17.99 18.48 -10.00
N GLU A 372 -17.92 19.40 -9.04
CA GLU A 372 -16.73 19.61 -8.22
C GLU A 372 -16.34 18.32 -7.49
N LEU A 373 -15.06 17.96 -7.59
CA LEU A 373 -14.50 16.83 -6.88
C LEU A 373 -14.30 17.19 -5.40
N GLY A 374 -14.47 16.21 -4.53
CA GLY A 374 -14.25 16.38 -3.11
C GLY A 374 -13.86 15.09 -2.41
N ILE A 375 -13.42 15.24 -1.17
CA ILE A 375 -13.32 14.17 -0.18
C ILE A 375 -14.63 14.11 0.58
N TYR A 376 -15.24 12.94 0.63
CA TYR A 376 -16.50 12.70 1.33
C TYR A 376 -16.31 11.66 2.42
N HIS A 377 -16.89 11.94 3.58
CA HIS A 377 -16.95 11.08 4.74
C HIS A 377 -18.34 10.46 4.86
N LEU A 378 -18.39 9.14 4.97
CA LEU A 378 -19.62 8.38 5.24
C LEU A 378 -19.39 7.49 6.46
N VAL A 379 -20.47 7.14 7.15
CA VAL A 379 -20.44 6.27 8.34
C VAL A 379 -21.41 5.11 8.12
N TRP A 380 -20.93 3.89 8.31
CA TRP A 380 -21.72 2.67 8.34
C TRP A 380 -21.96 2.26 9.79
N ASP A 381 -23.22 2.14 10.19
CA ASP A 381 -23.62 1.80 11.57
C ASP A 381 -23.87 0.30 11.81
N GLY A 382 -23.51 -0.55 10.85
CA GLY A 382 -23.86 -1.97 10.82
C GLY A 382 -25.14 -2.29 10.04
N SER A 383 -25.91 -1.28 9.66
CA SER A 383 -27.18 -1.44 8.94
C SER A 383 -27.38 -0.50 7.75
N ASP A 384 -27.02 0.77 7.91
CA ASP A 384 -27.23 1.81 6.92
C ASP A 384 -26.03 2.76 6.83
N TRP A 385 -25.85 3.37 5.67
CA TRP A 385 -24.89 4.44 5.46
C TRP A 385 -25.48 5.80 5.83
N SER A 386 -24.68 6.64 6.50
CA SER A 386 -24.98 8.06 6.65
C SER A 386 -25.06 8.77 5.30
N ARG A 387 -25.62 9.98 5.31
CA ARG A 387 -25.40 10.89 4.17
C ARG A 387 -23.91 11.26 4.08
N PRO A 388 -23.37 11.48 2.87
CA PRO A 388 -22.01 11.98 2.70
C PRO A 388 -21.84 13.36 3.32
N THR A 389 -20.80 13.51 4.13
CA THR A 389 -20.29 14.80 4.61
C THR A 389 -19.10 15.21 3.76
N LYS A 390 -19.14 16.41 3.18
CA LYS A 390 -18.01 16.95 2.42
C LYS A 390 -16.93 17.44 3.37
N VAL A 391 -15.77 16.79 3.37
CA VAL A 391 -14.59 17.15 4.18
C VAL A 391 -13.77 18.22 3.47
N PHE A 392 -13.61 18.08 2.15
CA PHE A 392 -12.84 19.00 1.34
C PHE A 392 -13.40 19.07 -0.09
N SER A 393 -13.43 20.28 -0.65
CA SER A 393 -13.68 20.51 -2.08
C SER A 393 -13.11 21.87 -2.45
N ALA A 394 -12.48 21.95 -3.61
CA ALA A 394 -11.97 23.20 -4.14
C ALA A 394 -12.06 23.18 -5.68
N VAL A 395 -12.63 24.23 -6.25
CA VAL A 395 -12.77 24.39 -7.71
C VAL A 395 -11.41 24.27 -8.40
N GLY A 396 -11.30 23.36 -9.37
CA GLY A 396 -10.07 23.11 -10.12
C GLY A 396 -9.04 22.22 -9.41
N SER A 397 -9.34 21.77 -8.19
CA SER A 397 -8.51 20.84 -7.43
C SER A 397 -8.94 19.40 -7.67
N PHE A 398 -7.96 18.50 -7.78
CA PHE A 398 -8.15 17.06 -7.87
C PHE A 398 -7.65 16.40 -6.58
N PRO A 399 -8.52 16.21 -5.57
CA PRO A 399 -8.15 15.44 -4.38
C PRO A 399 -7.98 13.96 -4.73
N GLU A 400 -6.99 13.30 -4.14
CA GLU A 400 -6.59 11.92 -4.39
C GLU A 400 -5.98 11.31 -3.11
N TYR A 401 -6.07 9.98 -2.99
CA TYR A 401 -5.37 9.17 -1.99
C TYR A 401 -5.68 9.60 -0.54
N PRO A 402 -6.96 9.66 -0.14
CA PRO A 402 -7.32 9.85 1.25
C PRO A 402 -6.81 8.72 2.12
N ARG A 403 -6.43 9.07 3.34
CA ARG A 403 -6.07 8.19 4.44
C ARG A 403 -6.86 8.58 5.68
N LEU A 404 -7.29 7.60 6.47
CA LEU A 404 -8.12 7.82 7.64
C LEU A 404 -7.63 6.98 8.83
N VAL A 405 -7.53 7.59 10.00
CA VAL A 405 -7.25 6.89 11.26
C VAL A 405 -8.24 7.36 12.32
N VAL A 406 -8.74 6.42 13.13
CA VAL A 406 -9.47 6.73 14.37
C VAL A 406 -8.54 6.52 15.56
N HIS A 407 -8.29 7.58 16.32
CA HIS A 407 -7.55 7.53 17.59
C HIS A 407 -8.48 7.62 18.79
N ALA A 408 -8.11 6.92 19.87
CA ALA A 408 -8.86 6.85 21.12
C ALA A 408 -10.37 6.53 20.94
N GLY A 409 -10.72 5.85 19.84
CA GLY A 409 -12.09 5.46 19.52
C GLY A 409 -13.04 6.59 19.12
N ASN A 410 -12.61 7.86 19.13
CA ASN A 410 -13.50 8.99 18.84
C ASN A 410 -12.85 10.20 18.17
N GLN A 411 -11.56 10.14 17.82
CA GLN A 411 -10.85 11.21 17.11
C GLN A 411 -10.52 10.75 15.70
N LEU A 412 -11.08 11.41 14.69
CA LEU A 412 -10.79 11.16 13.28
C LEU A 412 -9.61 12.02 12.84
N HIS A 413 -8.68 11.40 12.13
CA HIS A 413 -7.54 12.07 11.49
C HIS A 413 -7.48 11.66 10.04
N ALA A 414 -7.42 12.65 9.14
CA ALA A 414 -7.42 12.42 7.71
C ALA A 414 -6.26 13.16 7.02
N ALA A 415 -5.65 12.51 6.04
CA ALA A 415 -4.72 13.15 5.12
C ALA A 415 -5.04 12.76 3.67
N TRP A 416 -4.81 13.67 2.73
CA TRP A 416 -4.95 13.42 1.30
C TRP A 416 -4.00 14.34 0.54
N PHE A 417 -3.82 14.12 -0.76
CA PHE A 417 -3.17 15.13 -1.59
C PHE A 417 -4.11 15.70 -2.63
N THR A 418 -3.83 16.93 -3.06
CA THR A 418 -4.52 17.58 -4.18
C THR A 418 -3.54 17.84 -5.29
N ARG A 419 -4.04 17.85 -6.53
CA ARG A 419 -3.29 18.26 -7.71
C ARG A 419 -4.04 19.33 -8.50
N GLU A 420 -3.30 20.27 -9.08
CA GLU A 420 -3.81 21.22 -10.08
C GLU A 420 -3.31 20.85 -11.48
N GLY A 421 -4.19 20.56 -12.45
CA GLY A 421 -3.79 20.31 -13.84
C GLY A 421 -3.80 18.82 -14.26
N ASP A 422 -2.80 18.36 -15.02
CA ASP A 422 -2.62 16.96 -15.46
C ASP A 422 -1.63 16.22 -14.52
N ILE A 423 -1.73 14.90 -14.38
CA ILE A 423 -0.84 14.13 -13.50
C ILE A 423 0.58 14.04 -14.04
N TRP A 424 0.74 14.08 -15.35
CA TRP A 424 2.04 14.03 -16.03
C TRP A 424 2.70 15.40 -16.15
N ASP A 425 1.98 16.47 -15.78
CA ASP A 425 2.54 17.81 -15.72
C ASP A 425 3.48 17.91 -14.52
N SER A 426 4.78 17.98 -14.79
CA SER A 426 5.83 18.14 -13.79
C SER A 426 5.86 19.55 -13.17
N THR A 427 4.92 20.43 -13.53
CA THR A 427 4.74 21.76 -12.96
C THR A 427 3.43 21.90 -12.18
N ALA A 428 2.56 20.89 -12.24
CA ALA A 428 1.32 20.83 -11.49
C ALA A 428 1.59 20.88 -9.98
N ASP A 429 1.03 21.86 -9.29
CA ASP A 429 1.14 21.95 -7.83
C ASP A 429 0.50 20.71 -7.19
N ARG A 430 1.20 20.12 -6.21
CA ARG A 430 0.71 18.98 -5.44
C ARG A 430 0.92 19.23 -3.96
N LYS A 431 -0.17 19.23 -3.22
CA LYS A 431 -0.20 19.56 -1.79
C LYS A 431 -0.80 18.43 -0.99
N VAL A 432 -0.16 18.09 0.13
CA VAL A 432 -0.72 17.22 1.16
C VAL A 432 -1.47 18.08 2.15
N TRP A 433 -2.68 17.64 2.47
CA TRP A 433 -3.60 18.28 3.39
C TRP A 433 -3.89 17.37 4.57
N TYR A 434 -4.25 17.97 5.70
CA TYR A 434 -4.72 17.30 6.89
C TYR A 434 -6.01 17.95 7.40
N ALA A 435 -6.92 17.14 7.91
CA ALA A 435 -8.05 17.58 8.73
C ALA A 435 -8.32 16.57 9.84
N GLU A 436 -8.99 17.02 10.89
CA GLU A 436 -9.40 16.19 12.03
C GLU A 436 -10.87 16.41 12.36
N GLY A 437 -11.50 15.43 12.98
CA GLY A 437 -12.89 15.50 13.40
C GLY A 437 -13.08 14.83 14.76
N GLN A 438 -13.96 15.39 15.57
CA GLN A 438 -14.35 14.78 16.85
C GLN A 438 -15.67 14.02 16.69
N LEU A 439 -15.73 12.81 17.21
CA LEU A 439 -16.93 11.99 17.27
C LEU A 439 -17.56 12.04 18.66
N ASP A 440 -18.87 11.83 18.71
CA ASP A 440 -19.67 11.67 19.94
C ASP A 440 -19.54 10.28 20.58
N THR A 441 -18.72 9.40 20.01
CA THR A 441 -18.50 8.04 20.49
C THR A 441 -17.65 8.02 21.77
N PRO A 442 -17.77 6.98 22.62
CA PRO A 442 -17.00 6.90 23.85
C PRO A 442 -15.49 6.94 23.60
N GLU A 443 -14.77 7.77 24.33
CA GLU A 443 -13.30 7.75 24.32
C GLU A 443 -12.79 6.42 24.90
N GLN A 444 -11.88 5.78 24.19
CA GLN A 444 -11.14 4.59 24.63
C GLN A 444 -9.69 4.98 24.90
N PRO A 445 -9.24 4.97 26.17
CA PRO A 445 -7.90 5.42 26.50
C PRO A 445 -6.83 4.50 25.89
N VAL A 446 -5.89 5.10 25.16
CA VAL A 446 -4.73 4.38 24.63
C VAL A 446 -3.68 4.26 25.72
N THR A 447 -3.26 3.03 26.03
CA THR A 447 -2.25 2.78 27.07
C THR A 447 -0.88 2.61 26.44
N LEU A 448 0.05 3.52 26.74
CA LEU A 448 1.45 3.36 26.41
C LEU A 448 2.06 2.22 27.24
N LEU A 449 2.53 1.17 26.57
CA LEU A 449 3.33 0.11 27.17
C LEU A 449 4.73 0.64 27.49
N PRO A 450 5.31 0.26 28.64
CA PRO A 450 6.68 0.65 28.94
C PRO A 450 7.61 0.12 27.85
N THR A 451 8.42 1.00 27.28
CA THR A 451 9.50 0.60 26.38
C THR A 451 10.39 -0.37 27.14
N PHE A 452 10.53 -1.60 26.64
CA PHE A 452 11.45 -2.56 27.24
C PHE A 452 12.83 -1.90 27.26
N THR A 453 13.34 -1.62 28.46
CA THR A 453 14.75 -1.27 28.61
C THR A 453 15.50 -2.49 28.07
N PRO A 454 16.31 -2.37 27.01
CA PRO A 454 17.10 -3.49 26.55
C PRO A 454 17.85 -4.00 27.76
N VAL A 455 17.64 -5.28 28.11
CA VAL A 455 18.53 -5.94 29.07
C VAL A 455 19.91 -5.69 28.52
N PRO A 456 20.82 -5.02 29.27
CA PRO A 456 22.17 -4.78 28.79
C PRO A 456 22.65 -6.11 28.26
N SER A 457 23.00 -6.17 26.98
CA SER A 457 23.60 -7.38 26.42
C SER A 457 24.68 -7.76 27.42
N THR A 458 24.54 -8.97 28.01
CA THR A 458 25.58 -9.55 28.86
C THR A 458 26.87 -9.22 28.13
N PRO A 459 27.79 -8.43 28.72
CA PRO A 459 28.92 -7.92 27.97
C PRO A 459 29.50 -9.13 27.28
N THR A 460 29.51 -9.12 25.94
CA THR A 460 30.27 -10.10 25.17
C THR A 460 31.59 -10.17 25.91
N PRO A 461 32.00 -11.34 26.45
CA PRO A 461 33.21 -11.42 27.25
C PRO A 461 34.24 -10.64 26.48
N THR A 462 34.77 -9.60 27.13
CA THR A 462 35.80 -8.73 26.55
C THR A 462 36.71 -9.68 25.79
N PRO A 463 37.00 -9.46 24.49
CA PRO A 463 37.94 -10.32 23.81
C PRO A 463 39.12 -10.41 24.76
N TYR A 464 39.45 -11.64 25.17
CA TYR A 464 40.65 -11.92 25.97
C TYR A 464 41.71 -10.96 25.45
N PRO A 465 42.36 -10.14 26.30
CA PRO A 465 43.27 -9.11 25.81
C PRO A 465 44.12 -9.73 24.72
N THR A 466 43.87 -9.35 23.47
CA THR A 466 44.71 -9.78 22.37
C THR A 466 46.08 -9.33 22.83
N PRO A 467 47.06 -10.25 23.02
CA PRO A 467 48.37 -9.86 23.52
C PRO A 467 48.79 -8.66 22.72
N THR A 468 49.06 -7.54 23.40
CA THR A 468 49.52 -6.32 22.75
C THR A 468 50.68 -6.75 21.86
N LEU A 469 50.47 -6.74 20.55
CA LEU A 469 51.56 -7.00 19.63
C LEU A 469 52.59 -5.93 19.96
N PHE A 470 53.75 -6.38 20.45
CA PHE A 470 54.93 -5.53 20.57
C PHE A 470 55.07 -4.73 19.27
N PRO A 471 55.49 -3.46 19.35
CA PRO A 471 55.66 -2.63 18.16
C PRO A 471 56.42 -3.43 17.11
N THR A 472 55.73 -3.74 16.01
CA THR A 472 56.35 -4.38 14.87
C THR A 472 57.28 -3.33 14.31
N ALA A 473 58.58 -3.54 14.53
CA ALA A 473 59.64 -2.76 13.94
C ALA A 473 59.33 -2.57 12.46
N HIS A 474 59.54 -1.35 11.94
CA HIS A 474 59.49 -1.06 10.51
C HIS A 474 60.19 -2.20 9.75
N LEU A 475 59.54 -2.73 8.72
CA LEU A 475 60.10 -3.76 7.84
C LEU A 475 61.20 -3.12 6.99
N GLY A 476 62.36 -2.97 7.63
CA GLY A 476 63.59 -2.39 7.15
C GLY A 476 64.77 -2.95 7.94
N ASN A 477 64.71 -4.25 8.25
CA ASN A 477 65.81 -5.21 8.48
C ASN A 477 65.25 -6.39 9.30
N THR A 478 64.42 -7.21 8.65
CA THR A 478 64.15 -8.56 9.17
C THR A 478 65.38 -9.40 8.88
N GLY A 479 66.21 -9.63 9.89
CA GLY A 479 67.34 -10.55 9.86
C GLY A 479 66.91 -12.01 9.68
N LEU A 480 66.20 -12.29 8.59
CA LEU A 480 65.93 -13.64 8.10
C LEU A 480 67.19 -14.11 7.35
N PRO A 481 67.72 -15.29 7.67
CA PRO A 481 68.83 -15.86 6.91
C PRO A 481 68.45 -16.01 5.43
N ASN A 482 69.35 -15.61 4.54
CA ASN A 482 69.23 -15.89 3.11
C ASN A 482 69.05 -17.40 2.90
N GLY A 483 67.94 -17.81 2.28
CA GLY A 483 67.69 -19.22 1.91
C GLY A 483 66.40 -19.86 2.42
N LEU A 484 65.46 -19.09 2.98
CA LEU A 484 64.12 -19.62 3.28
C LEU A 484 63.34 -19.81 1.98
N ARG A 485 63.02 -21.07 1.66
CA ARG A 485 62.13 -21.44 0.56
C ARG A 485 60.78 -20.78 0.77
N THR A 486 60.33 -20.05 -0.24
CA THR A 486 58.99 -19.50 -0.32
C THR A 486 58.18 -20.23 -1.38
N ASP A 487 56.85 -20.14 -1.31
CA ASP A 487 55.95 -20.70 -2.33
C ASP A 487 56.26 -20.15 -3.74
N HIS A 488 56.86 -18.95 -3.82
CA HIS A 488 57.34 -18.37 -5.07
C HIS A 488 58.56 -19.11 -5.66
N ASP A 489 59.43 -19.69 -4.82
CA ASP A 489 60.56 -20.51 -5.27
C ASP A 489 60.10 -21.86 -5.86
N ASP A 490 59.03 -22.43 -5.30
CA ASP A 490 58.44 -23.68 -5.80
C ASP A 490 57.70 -23.46 -7.13
N VAL A 491 57.00 -22.32 -7.28
CA VAL A 491 56.40 -21.90 -8.56
C VAL A 491 57.47 -21.64 -9.62
N LEU A 492 58.57 -20.97 -9.27
CA LEU A 492 59.68 -20.72 -10.20
C LEU A 492 60.37 -22.02 -10.63
N ARG A 493 60.57 -22.97 -9.70
CA ARG A 493 61.13 -24.29 -10.01
C ARG A 493 60.21 -25.13 -10.88
N LEU A 494 58.91 -25.09 -10.63
CA LEU A 494 57.92 -25.75 -11.49
C LEU A 494 57.95 -25.16 -12.91
N ALA A 495 58.00 -23.82 -13.03
CA ALA A 495 58.12 -23.15 -14.32
C ALA A 495 59.41 -23.52 -15.06
N LEU A 496 60.55 -23.57 -14.36
CA LEU A 496 61.83 -23.98 -14.94
C LEU A 496 61.84 -25.47 -15.34
N ALA A 497 61.27 -26.35 -14.54
CA ALA A 497 61.16 -27.78 -14.82
C ALA A 497 60.26 -28.10 -16.02
N LEU A 498 59.21 -27.30 -16.25
CA LEU A 498 58.30 -27.46 -17.38
C LEU A 498 58.84 -26.79 -18.67
N SER A 499 59.83 -25.91 -18.59
CA SER A 499 60.36 -25.17 -19.75
C SER A 499 60.89 -26.04 -20.89
N PRO A 500 61.59 -27.18 -20.68
CA PRO A 500 62.07 -28.02 -21.79
C PRO A 500 60.93 -28.70 -22.54
N VAL A 501 59.85 -29.06 -21.82
CA VAL A 501 58.65 -29.68 -22.39
C VAL A 501 57.91 -28.66 -23.25
N VAL A 502 57.76 -27.42 -22.78
CA VAL A 502 57.15 -26.33 -23.54
C VAL A 502 57.96 -26.02 -24.81
N VAL A 503 59.29 -25.97 -24.72
CA VAL A 503 60.17 -25.77 -25.89
C VAL A 503 60.08 -26.93 -26.88
N LEU A 504 60.00 -28.18 -26.40
CA LEU A 504 59.82 -29.35 -27.25
C LEU A 504 58.46 -29.32 -27.97
N ILE A 505 57.38 -29.00 -27.26
CA ILE A 505 56.03 -28.89 -27.85
C ILE A 505 55.99 -27.78 -28.90
N LEU A 506 56.58 -26.60 -28.60
CA LEU A 506 56.69 -25.51 -29.57
C LEU A 506 57.55 -25.89 -30.78
N GLY A 507 58.66 -26.60 -30.56
CA GLY A 507 59.52 -27.12 -31.61
C GLY A 507 58.79 -28.10 -32.53
N ILE A 508 58.05 -29.04 -31.96
CA ILE A 508 57.21 -30.00 -32.69
C ILE A 508 56.09 -29.28 -33.44
N ALA A 509 55.42 -28.29 -32.84
CA ALA A 509 54.38 -27.51 -33.50
C ALA A 509 54.92 -26.70 -34.68
N ILE A 510 56.11 -26.09 -34.54
CA ILE A 510 56.79 -25.35 -35.62
C ILE A 510 57.24 -26.29 -36.74
N LEU A 511 57.81 -27.46 -36.39
CA LEU A 511 58.19 -28.49 -37.35
C LEU A 511 56.97 -29.03 -38.11
N ARG A 512 55.85 -29.29 -37.43
CA ARG A 512 54.60 -29.76 -38.04
C ARG A 512 53.98 -28.69 -38.96
N LYS A 513 54.06 -27.41 -38.57
CA LYS A 513 53.61 -26.27 -39.40
C LYS A 513 54.52 -26.04 -40.61
N ARG A 514 55.82 -26.33 -40.52
CA ARG A 514 56.77 -26.29 -41.65
C ARG A 514 56.64 -27.50 -42.58
N TRP A 515 56.34 -28.69 -42.05
CA TRP A 515 56.15 -29.90 -42.86
C TRP A 515 54.82 -29.89 -43.64
N GLY A 516 53.77 -29.26 -43.10
CA GLY A 516 52.51 -29.05 -43.82
C GLY A 516 52.56 -28.00 -44.95
N ARG A 517 53.70 -27.33 -45.16
CA ARG A 517 53.95 -26.41 -46.29
C ARG A 517 54.77 -27.04 -47.43
N TRP A 518 55.19 -28.29 -47.28
CA TRP A 518 55.96 -29.05 -48.28
C TRP A 518 55.28 -30.39 -48.62
N ARG A 519 53.94 -30.40 -48.59
CA ARG A 519 53.09 -31.40 -49.22
C ARG A 519 52.05 -30.71 -50.08
#